data_AF-A0A1H4AA21-F1
#
_entry.id   AF-A0A1H4AA21-F1
#
_cell.length_a   1.000
_cell.length_b   1.000
_cell.length_c   1.000
_cell.angle_alpha   90.00
_cell.angle_beta   90.00
_cell.angle_gamma   90.00
#
_symmetry.space_group_name_H-M   'P 1'
#
loop_
_entity.id
_entity.type
_entity.pdbx_description
1 polymer ?
#
loop_
_entity_poly.entity_id
_entity_poly.type
_entity_poly.pdbx_seq_one_letter_code
_entity_poly.pdbx_strand_id
1 'polypeptide(L)'
;MQREYRRLSQHTRHLLSLPEGLNVDFKRETQAVKASDLVAFANTALGGTLLIGIDEYTTEDGVQRGRVVGCEVDDKARLTLVNKATGCIPNVDIHIFTENLSASRPIFRVEIPPGQNKPYCTQRGEYSIRTDGRNRAMLPEELLAIFMEREGEQFLSRFRHAVQQLEHQLDSVSHALSDGMLGVSERLHELDHQLQRTLSRIEQLTDSNKKRSRNLMQALRQSQDGIVQLENSIAPVINDKGQHLLQDIEHKLGMLLDLLDIDSSNGNGH
;
A
#
# COMPACT_ATOMS: atom_id res chain seq x y z
N MET A 1 22.17 -42.93 -9.00
CA MET A 1 21.35 -44.08 -9.43
C MET A 1 21.99 -44.70 -10.66
N GLN A 2 22.16 -46.02 -10.72
CA GLN A 2 22.80 -46.71 -11.85
C GLN A 2 21.89 -46.63 -13.09
N ARG A 3 22.40 -46.11 -14.22
CA ARG A 3 21.64 -45.94 -15.47
C ARG A 3 21.86 -47.03 -16.51
N GLU A 4 22.72 -48.00 -16.19
CA GLU A 4 23.11 -49.10 -17.08
C GLU A 4 23.02 -50.44 -16.36
N TYR A 5 22.33 -51.40 -16.97
CA TYR A 5 22.07 -52.71 -16.41
C TYR A 5 22.52 -53.83 -17.36
N ARG A 6 23.27 -54.79 -16.81
CA ARG A 6 23.71 -55.99 -17.53
C ARG A 6 22.56 -56.88 -18.01
N ARG A 7 21.47 -56.93 -17.24
CA ARG A 7 20.24 -57.70 -17.50
C ARG A 7 19.04 -56.78 -17.41
N LEU A 8 17.87 -57.26 -17.86
CA LEU A 8 16.60 -56.57 -17.65
C LEU A 8 16.33 -56.40 -16.15
N SER A 9 15.95 -55.20 -15.74
CA SER A 9 15.50 -54.90 -14.38
C SER A 9 14.18 -55.60 -14.06
N GLN A 10 13.85 -55.74 -12.78
CA GLN A 10 12.55 -56.31 -12.38
C GLN A 10 11.39 -55.47 -12.93
N HIS A 11 11.54 -54.15 -12.91
CA HIS A 11 10.55 -53.22 -13.44
C HIS A 11 10.32 -53.44 -14.94
N THR A 12 11.37 -53.50 -15.75
CA THR A 12 11.24 -53.77 -17.19
C THR A 12 10.60 -55.13 -17.47
N ARG A 13 10.95 -56.18 -16.72
CA ARG A 13 10.31 -57.51 -16.90
C ARG A 13 8.82 -57.47 -16.59
N HIS A 14 8.43 -56.72 -15.57
CA HIS A 14 7.02 -56.51 -15.24
C HIS A 14 6.29 -55.81 -16.39
N LEU A 15 6.89 -54.74 -16.96
CA LEU A 15 6.34 -54.00 -18.10
C LEU A 15 6.33 -54.77 -19.44
N LEU A 16 7.10 -55.87 -19.56
CA LEU A 16 7.10 -56.76 -20.74
C LEU A 16 6.08 -57.90 -20.65
N SER A 17 5.76 -58.33 -19.42
CA SER A 17 4.39 -58.78 -19.12
C SER A 17 3.47 -57.55 -19.26
N LEU A 18 2.17 -57.50 -19.06
CA LEU A 18 1.34 -56.34 -19.49
C LEU A 18 1.34 -56.09 -21.03
N PRO A 19 0.16 -55.77 -21.58
CA PRO A 19 0.04 -55.23 -22.93
C PRO A 19 0.46 -53.75 -22.97
N GLU A 20 0.64 -53.20 -24.18
CA GLU A 20 0.70 -51.75 -24.35
C GLU A 20 -0.55 -51.10 -23.76
N GLY A 21 -0.38 -49.95 -23.12
CA GLY A 21 -1.45 -49.35 -22.35
C GLY A 21 -1.21 -47.91 -21.97
N LEU A 22 -1.86 -47.49 -20.89
CA LEU A 22 -1.79 -46.12 -20.40
C LEU A 22 -0.40 -45.74 -19.89
N ASN A 23 0.37 -46.71 -19.39
CA ASN A 23 1.63 -46.47 -18.69
C ASN A 23 2.85 -47.06 -19.40
N VAL A 24 2.65 -47.83 -20.48
CA VAL A 24 3.73 -48.45 -21.24
C VAL A 24 3.44 -48.48 -22.73
N ASP A 25 4.47 -48.23 -23.52
CA ASP A 25 4.45 -48.25 -24.98
C ASP A 25 5.73 -48.90 -25.52
N PHE A 26 5.60 -49.76 -26.52
CA PHE A 26 6.72 -50.46 -27.13
C PHE A 26 7.10 -49.80 -28.45
N LYS A 27 8.42 -49.74 -28.69
CA LYS A 27 9.01 -49.26 -29.94
C LYS A 27 10.15 -50.18 -30.30
N ARG A 28 10.23 -50.56 -31.58
CA ARG A 28 11.37 -51.34 -32.06
C ARG A 28 12.68 -50.55 -32.05
N GLU A 29 12.61 -49.27 -32.44
CA GLU A 29 13.78 -48.42 -32.67
C GLU A 29 13.59 -47.02 -32.10
N THR A 30 14.69 -46.33 -31.77
CA THR A 30 14.65 -44.97 -31.20
C THR A 30 14.07 -43.94 -32.16
N GLN A 31 14.19 -44.18 -33.46
CA GLN A 31 13.66 -43.31 -34.51
C GLN A 31 12.13 -43.37 -34.59
N ALA A 32 11.52 -44.47 -34.15
CA ALA A 32 10.07 -44.63 -34.09
C ALA A 32 9.43 -43.82 -32.95
N VAL A 33 10.22 -43.33 -32.00
CA VAL A 33 9.72 -42.46 -30.91
C VAL A 33 9.39 -41.07 -31.48
N LYS A 34 8.13 -40.67 -31.31
CA LYS A 34 7.62 -39.35 -31.69
C LYS A 34 7.63 -38.42 -30.49
N ALA A 35 7.74 -37.11 -30.74
CA ALA A 35 7.58 -36.11 -29.67
C ALA A 35 6.17 -36.19 -29.05
N SER A 36 5.16 -36.56 -29.83
CA SER A 36 3.80 -36.78 -29.32
C SER A 36 3.69 -37.94 -28.34
N ASP A 37 4.57 -38.96 -28.41
CA ASP A 37 4.63 -40.03 -27.41
C ASP A 37 5.08 -39.49 -26.04
N LEU A 38 6.12 -38.64 -26.05
CA LEU A 38 6.64 -38.00 -24.83
C LEU A 38 5.60 -37.06 -24.21
N VAL A 39 4.98 -36.23 -25.04
CA VAL A 39 3.93 -35.31 -24.63
C VAL A 39 2.71 -36.04 -24.09
N ALA A 40 2.28 -37.12 -24.74
CA ALA A 40 1.14 -37.91 -24.32
C ALA A 40 1.32 -38.48 -22.92
N PHE A 41 2.51 -39.02 -22.60
CA PHE A 41 2.82 -39.49 -21.26
C PHE A 41 2.94 -38.34 -20.26
N ALA A 42 3.65 -37.25 -20.58
CA ALA A 42 3.83 -36.12 -19.69
C ALA A 42 2.49 -35.46 -19.29
N ASN A 43 1.49 -35.47 -20.18
CA ASN A 43 0.16 -34.94 -19.91
C ASN A 43 -0.73 -35.85 -19.04
N THR A 44 -0.38 -37.13 -18.87
CA THR A 44 -1.14 -38.03 -17.99
C THR A 44 -0.88 -37.77 -16.51
N ALA A 45 -1.75 -38.28 -15.63
CA ALA A 45 -1.59 -38.13 -14.18
C ALA A 45 -0.39 -38.92 -13.62
N LEU A 46 -0.05 -40.06 -14.22
CA LEU A 46 0.97 -40.99 -13.71
C LEU A 46 2.28 -40.97 -14.51
N GLY A 47 2.30 -40.32 -15.68
CA GLY A 47 3.42 -40.45 -16.62
C GLY A 47 3.35 -41.80 -17.36
N GLY A 48 4.52 -42.30 -17.78
CA GLY A 48 4.63 -43.62 -18.36
C GLY A 48 6.03 -44.00 -18.80
N THR A 49 6.15 -45.13 -19.48
CA THR A 49 7.42 -45.72 -19.89
C THR A 49 7.41 -46.11 -21.36
N LEU A 50 8.41 -45.64 -22.11
CA LEU A 50 8.71 -46.14 -23.45
C LEU A 50 9.79 -47.23 -23.34
N LEU A 51 9.48 -48.44 -23.83
CA LEU A 51 10.49 -49.49 -24.00
C LEU A 51 10.90 -49.59 -25.47
N ILE A 52 12.16 -49.30 -25.74
CA ILE A 52 12.73 -49.25 -27.09
C ILE A 52 13.64 -50.46 -27.31
N GLY A 53 13.54 -51.11 -28.47
CA GLY A 53 14.14 -52.42 -28.74
C GLY A 53 13.20 -53.56 -28.37
N ILE A 54 11.89 -53.29 -28.28
CA ILE A 54 10.84 -54.26 -28.00
C ILE A 54 9.92 -54.36 -29.22
N ASP A 55 9.60 -55.59 -29.59
CA ASP A 55 8.60 -55.91 -30.60
C ASP A 55 7.34 -56.46 -29.93
N GLU A 56 6.19 -56.18 -30.53
CA GLU A 56 4.90 -56.66 -30.04
C GLU A 56 4.58 -58.02 -30.67
N TYR A 57 4.08 -58.95 -29.87
CA TYR A 57 3.53 -60.22 -30.34
C TYR A 57 2.26 -60.56 -29.59
N THR A 58 1.38 -61.32 -30.24
CA THR A 58 0.15 -61.84 -29.62
C THR A 58 0.38 -63.29 -29.21
N THR A 59 0.09 -63.62 -27.95
CA THR A 59 0.16 -65.02 -27.47
C THR A 59 -1.00 -65.84 -28.03
N GLU A 60 -0.93 -67.17 -27.90
CA GLU A 60 -2.00 -68.08 -28.32
C GLU A 60 -3.34 -67.77 -27.62
N ASP A 61 -3.28 -67.22 -26.40
CA ASP A 61 -4.45 -66.76 -25.63
C ASP A 61 -5.03 -65.41 -26.11
N GLY A 62 -4.50 -64.83 -27.19
CA GLY A 62 -4.96 -63.55 -27.74
C GLY A 62 -4.45 -62.31 -27.00
N VAL A 63 -3.48 -62.46 -26.09
CA VAL A 63 -2.96 -61.36 -25.27
C VAL A 63 -1.69 -60.77 -25.91
N GLN A 64 -1.67 -59.46 -26.10
CA GLN A 64 -0.48 -58.74 -26.59
C GLN A 64 0.60 -58.64 -25.51
N ARG A 65 1.86 -58.89 -25.89
CA ARG A 65 3.04 -58.90 -25.01
C ARG A 65 4.26 -58.34 -25.74
N GLY A 66 5.26 -57.89 -24.97
CA GLY A 66 6.53 -57.39 -25.50
C GLY A 66 7.61 -58.48 -25.58
N ARG A 67 8.33 -58.53 -26.70
CA ARG A 67 9.51 -59.39 -26.91
C ARG A 67 10.74 -58.53 -27.19
N VAL A 68 11.83 -58.80 -26.47
CA VAL A 68 13.11 -58.10 -26.67
C VAL A 68 13.73 -58.47 -28.03
N VAL A 69 13.84 -57.49 -28.91
CA VAL A 69 14.57 -57.58 -30.18
C VAL A 69 15.92 -56.87 -30.12
N GLY A 70 16.05 -55.88 -29.24
CA GLY A 70 17.22 -55.02 -29.10
C GLY A 70 17.17 -53.80 -30.01
N CYS A 71 17.89 -52.75 -29.65
CA CYS A 71 18.09 -51.55 -30.46
C CYS A 71 19.52 -51.03 -30.30
N GLU A 72 19.95 -50.13 -31.18
CA GLU A 72 21.21 -49.42 -31.00
C GLU A 72 21.11 -48.46 -29.80
N VAL A 73 21.99 -48.64 -28.82
CA VAL A 73 22.03 -47.89 -27.56
C VAL A 73 23.23 -46.95 -27.45
N ASP A 74 23.58 -46.30 -28.55
CA ASP A 74 24.71 -45.37 -28.62
C ASP A 74 24.34 -43.95 -28.11
N ASP A 75 25.36 -43.09 -28.02
CA ASP A 75 25.18 -41.71 -27.58
C ASP A 75 24.30 -40.90 -28.55
N LYS A 76 24.32 -41.23 -29.84
CA LYS A 76 23.49 -40.58 -30.86
C LYS A 76 22.01 -40.88 -30.65
N ALA A 77 21.66 -42.12 -30.36
CA ALA A 77 20.31 -42.55 -30.05
C ALA A 77 19.81 -41.91 -28.75
N ARG A 78 20.66 -41.87 -27.70
CA ARG A 78 20.36 -41.15 -26.45
C ARG A 78 20.13 -39.66 -26.70
N LEU A 79 21.02 -39.00 -27.44
CA LEU A 79 20.91 -37.57 -27.77
C LEU A 79 19.64 -37.28 -28.58
N THR A 80 19.25 -38.18 -29.48
CA THR A 80 18.00 -38.04 -30.26
C THR A 80 16.76 -38.01 -29.36
N LEU A 81 16.71 -38.87 -28.34
CA LEU A 81 15.61 -38.88 -27.37
C LEU A 81 15.59 -37.60 -26.52
N VAL A 82 16.77 -37.17 -26.04
CA VAL A 82 16.91 -35.91 -25.29
C VAL A 82 16.46 -34.72 -26.12
N ASN A 83 16.89 -34.62 -27.38
CA ASN A 83 16.50 -33.53 -28.28
C ASN A 83 15.00 -33.49 -28.55
N LYS A 84 14.33 -34.66 -28.65
CA LYS A 84 12.87 -34.71 -28.77
C LYS A 84 12.17 -34.19 -27.52
N ALA A 85 12.69 -34.53 -26.34
CA ALA A 85 12.12 -34.10 -25.07
C ALA A 85 12.32 -32.60 -24.81
N THR A 86 13.51 -32.06 -25.10
CA THR A 86 13.82 -30.62 -24.98
C THR A 86 13.18 -29.77 -26.07
N GLY A 87 12.78 -30.37 -27.19
CA GLY A 87 12.00 -29.70 -28.24
C GLY A 87 10.50 -29.58 -27.94
N CYS A 88 10.00 -30.20 -26.87
CA CYS A 88 8.62 -30.05 -26.41
C CYS A 88 8.44 -28.74 -25.62
N ILE A 89 7.21 -28.27 -25.52
CA ILE A 89 6.86 -27.03 -24.83
C ILE A 89 5.80 -27.31 -23.77
N PRO A 90 6.11 -27.17 -22.46
CA PRO A 90 7.45 -27.02 -21.89
C PRO A 90 8.35 -28.25 -22.15
N ASN A 91 9.65 -28.15 -21.85
CA ASN A 91 10.57 -29.28 -22.00
C ASN A 91 10.07 -30.48 -21.16
N VAL A 92 10.00 -31.66 -21.77
CA VAL A 92 9.60 -32.89 -21.09
C VAL A 92 10.83 -33.47 -20.38
N ASP A 93 10.70 -33.80 -19.09
CA ASP A 93 11.74 -34.52 -18.37
C ASP A 93 11.70 -36.02 -18.72
N ILE A 94 12.88 -36.63 -18.90
CA ILE A 94 12.99 -38.05 -19.26
C ILE A 94 14.16 -38.72 -18.53
N HIS A 95 13.94 -39.95 -18.08
CA HIS A 95 14.96 -40.79 -17.46
C HIS A 95 15.28 -41.97 -18.37
N ILE A 96 16.46 -41.95 -19.00
CA ILE A 96 16.90 -42.99 -19.94
C ILE A 96 17.84 -43.98 -19.25
N PHE A 97 17.41 -45.24 -19.22
CA PHE A 97 18.16 -46.39 -18.72
C PHE A 97 18.50 -47.35 -19.86
N THR A 98 19.76 -47.79 -19.91
CA THR A 98 20.20 -48.82 -20.85
C THR A 98 20.17 -50.18 -20.15
N GLU A 99 19.45 -51.15 -20.70
CA GLU A 99 19.32 -52.48 -20.10
C GLU A 99 19.73 -53.60 -21.06
N ASN A 100 19.92 -54.80 -20.52
CA ASN A 100 20.19 -56.03 -21.28
C ASN A 100 21.52 -56.06 -22.05
N LEU A 101 22.53 -55.31 -21.58
CA LEU A 101 23.85 -55.21 -22.23
C LEU A 101 24.57 -56.56 -22.41
N SER A 102 24.39 -57.52 -21.50
CA SER A 102 25.09 -58.82 -21.56
C SER A 102 24.50 -59.82 -22.56
N ALA A 103 23.30 -59.57 -23.10
CA ALA A 103 22.56 -60.53 -23.92
C ALA A 103 22.58 -60.19 -25.43
N SER A 104 23.53 -59.35 -25.88
CA SER A 104 23.67 -58.84 -27.25
C SER A 104 22.41 -58.23 -27.89
N ARG A 105 21.41 -57.89 -27.08
CA ARG A 105 20.16 -57.21 -27.46
C ARG A 105 19.85 -56.10 -26.47
N PRO A 106 20.66 -55.04 -26.44
CA PRO A 106 20.44 -53.95 -25.50
C PRO A 106 19.16 -53.18 -25.83
N ILE A 107 18.55 -52.58 -24.82
CA ILE A 107 17.31 -51.81 -24.96
C ILE A 107 17.42 -50.49 -24.21
N PHE A 108 16.57 -49.52 -24.58
CA PHE A 108 16.32 -48.36 -23.73
C PHE A 108 14.99 -48.51 -23.00
N ARG A 109 15.01 -48.25 -21.69
CA ARG A 109 13.82 -47.91 -20.92
C ARG A 109 13.84 -46.40 -20.68
N VAL A 110 12.84 -45.70 -21.19
CA VAL A 110 12.69 -44.25 -21.03
C VAL A 110 11.47 -43.99 -20.17
N GLU A 111 11.71 -43.55 -18.94
CA GLU A 111 10.62 -43.17 -18.02
C GLU A 111 10.33 -41.68 -18.17
N ILE A 112 9.06 -41.37 -18.35
CA ILE A 112 8.52 -40.02 -18.51
C ILE A 112 7.62 -39.76 -17.30
N PRO A 113 8.07 -39.00 -16.29
CA PRO A 113 7.23 -38.66 -15.14
C PRO A 113 6.02 -37.81 -15.57
N PRO A 114 4.97 -37.73 -14.73
CA PRO A 114 3.90 -36.80 -14.96
C PRO A 114 4.43 -35.37 -14.92
N GLY A 115 4.05 -34.58 -15.92
CA GLY A 115 4.50 -33.21 -16.05
C GLY A 115 3.88 -32.30 -14.99
N GLN A 116 4.70 -31.39 -14.44
CA GLN A 116 4.23 -30.41 -13.45
C GLN A 116 3.63 -29.17 -14.12
N ASN A 117 4.09 -28.85 -15.34
CA ASN A 117 3.72 -27.64 -16.06
C ASN A 117 2.78 -27.94 -17.23
N LYS A 118 1.77 -28.78 -16.99
CA LYS A 118 0.77 -29.12 -18.01
C LYS A 118 0.02 -27.85 -18.49
N PRO A 119 -0.49 -27.83 -19.73
CA PRO A 119 -0.37 -28.89 -20.73
C PRO A 119 0.95 -28.79 -21.50
N TYR A 120 1.50 -29.95 -21.88
CA TYR A 120 2.66 -30.09 -22.76
C TYR A 120 2.20 -30.22 -24.21
N CYS A 121 2.96 -29.67 -25.14
CA CYS A 121 2.79 -29.87 -26.59
C CYS A 121 4.11 -30.14 -27.28
N THR A 122 4.03 -30.66 -28.50
CA THR A 122 5.20 -30.77 -29.38
C THR A 122 5.60 -29.38 -29.89
N GLN A 123 6.78 -29.25 -30.49
CA GLN A 123 7.21 -28.01 -31.15
C GLN A 123 6.22 -27.50 -32.22
N ARG A 124 5.37 -28.37 -32.76
CA ARG A 124 4.33 -28.02 -33.75
C ARG A 124 3.01 -27.58 -33.12
N GLY A 125 2.93 -27.51 -31.79
CA GLY A 125 1.69 -27.19 -31.06
C GLY A 125 0.71 -28.35 -30.97
N GLU A 126 1.15 -29.59 -31.18
CA GLU A 126 0.28 -30.76 -31.02
C GLU A 126 0.19 -31.15 -29.53
N TYR A 127 -1.01 -31.06 -28.98
CA TYR A 127 -1.32 -31.52 -27.63
C TYR A 127 -1.89 -32.94 -27.70
N SER A 128 -1.23 -33.88 -27.03
CA SER A 128 -1.65 -35.27 -26.99
C SER A 128 -1.76 -35.78 -25.55
N ILE A 129 -2.63 -36.74 -25.32
CA ILE A 129 -2.76 -37.48 -24.06
C ILE A 129 -2.88 -38.97 -24.37
N ARG A 130 -2.36 -39.82 -23.47
CA ARG A 130 -2.50 -41.28 -23.59
C ARG A 130 -3.91 -41.70 -23.14
N THR A 131 -4.63 -42.43 -23.98
CA THR A 131 -5.96 -43.01 -23.69
C THR A 131 -6.04 -44.40 -24.31
N ASP A 132 -6.43 -45.41 -23.53
CA ASP A 132 -6.61 -46.80 -23.98
C ASP A 132 -5.44 -47.38 -24.80
N GLY A 133 -4.21 -47.09 -24.36
CA GLY A 133 -3.00 -47.59 -25.03
C GLY A 133 -2.59 -46.83 -26.30
N ARG A 134 -3.29 -45.74 -26.65
CA ARG A 134 -2.97 -44.91 -27.82
C ARG A 134 -2.80 -43.45 -27.44
N ASN A 135 -2.10 -42.71 -28.29
CA ASN A 135 -2.05 -41.26 -28.16
C ASN A 135 -3.26 -40.68 -28.90
N ARG A 136 -3.99 -39.81 -28.21
CA ARG A 136 -5.13 -39.05 -28.75
C ARG A 136 -4.82 -37.57 -28.66
N ALA A 137 -5.28 -36.77 -29.62
CA ALA A 137 -5.27 -35.32 -29.50
C ALA A 137 -6.17 -34.88 -28.33
N MET A 138 -5.66 -33.99 -27.49
CA MET A 138 -6.44 -33.45 -26.37
C MET A 138 -7.57 -32.57 -26.91
N LEU A 139 -8.78 -32.71 -26.34
CA LEU A 139 -9.93 -31.90 -26.71
C LEU A 139 -9.77 -30.46 -26.18
N PRO A 140 -10.38 -29.46 -26.84
CA PRO A 140 -10.32 -28.07 -26.37
C PRO A 140 -10.79 -27.89 -24.92
N GLU A 141 -11.81 -28.64 -24.49
CA GLU A 141 -12.33 -28.60 -23.12
C GLU A 141 -11.34 -29.15 -22.08
N GLU A 142 -10.62 -30.22 -22.43
CA GLU A 142 -9.57 -30.81 -21.59
C GLU A 142 -8.39 -29.83 -21.45
N LEU A 143 -7.99 -29.20 -22.56
CA LEU A 143 -6.95 -28.17 -22.54
C LEU A 143 -7.37 -26.98 -21.67
N LEU A 144 -8.59 -26.48 -21.87
CA LEU A 144 -9.12 -25.36 -21.09
C LEU A 144 -9.14 -25.70 -19.60
N ALA A 145 -9.56 -26.91 -19.22
CA ALA A 145 -9.56 -27.35 -17.83
C ALA A 145 -8.15 -27.28 -17.21
N ILE A 146 -7.13 -27.80 -17.91
CA ILE A 146 -5.73 -27.76 -17.44
C ILE A 146 -5.23 -26.31 -17.32
N PHE A 147 -5.52 -25.45 -18.31
CA PHE A 147 -5.13 -24.04 -18.23
C PHE A 147 -5.82 -23.33 -17.06
N MET A 148 -7.12 -23.57 -16.85
CA MET A 148 -7.88 -22.96 -15.76
C MET A 148 -7.41 -23.43 -14.39
N GLU A 149 -7.03 -24.70 -14.25
CA GLU A 149 -6.46 -25.22 -13.01
C GLU A 149 -5.13 -24.52 -12.68
N ARG A 150 -4.22 -24.45 -13.66
CA ARG A 150 -2.92 -23.80 -13.51
C ARG A 150 -3.02 -22.29 -13.25
N GLU A 151 -3.84 -21.59 -14.01
CA GLU A 151 -4.06 -20.15 -13.85
C GLU A 151 -4.84 -19.85 -12.56
N GLY A 152 -5.75 -20.74 -12.15
CA GLY A 152 -6.52 -20.63 -10.91
C GLY A 152 -5.64 -20.61 -9.67
N GLU A 153 -4.63 -21.47 -9.59
CA GLU A 153 -3.66 -21.46 -8.49
C GLU A 153 -2.86 -20.15 -8.44
N GLN A 154 -2.38 -19.68 -9.60
CA GLN A 154 -1.61 -18.45 -9.67
C GLN A 154 -2.49 -17.22 -9.34
N PHE A 155 -3.73 -17.21 -9.82
CA PHE A 155 -4.73 -16.20 -9.49
C PHE A 155 -4.99 -16.16 -7.99
N LEU A 156 -5.25 -17.32 -7.35
CA LEU A 156 -5.54 -17.37 -5.93
C LEU A 156 -4.35 -16.89 -5.08
N SER A 157 -3.13 -17.25 -5.48
CA SER A 157 -1.91 -16.75 -4.83
C SER A 157 -1.80 -15.22 -4.93
N ARG A 158 -2.01 -14.66 -6.12
CA ARG A 158 -1.97 -13.20 -6.33
C ARG A 158 -3.08 -12.49 -5.59
N PHE A 159 -4.27 -13.06 -5.59
CA PHE A 159 -5.44 -12.53 -4.89
C PHE A 159 -5.19 -12.47 -3.38
N ARG A 160 -4.68 -13.55 -2.77
CA ARG A 160 -4.31 -13.54 -1.33
C ARG A 160 -3.30 -12.47 -1.01
N HIS A 161 -2.27 -12.30 -1.85
CA HIS A 161 -1.26 -11.26 -1.64
C HIS A 161 -1.85 -9.85 -1.73
N ALA A 162 -2.72 -9.60 -2.71
CA ALA A 162 -3.40 -8.32 -2.85
C ALA A 162 -4.32 -8.02 -1.65
N VAL A 163 -5.04 -9.02 -1.14
CA VAL A 163 -5.88 -8.88 0.06
C VAL A 163 -5.04 -8.55 1.29
N GLN A 164 -3.92 -9.25 1.51
CA GLN A 164 -3.00 -8.96 2.62
C GLN A 164 -2.44 -7.53 2.55
N GLN A 165 -2.11 -7.06 1.34
CA GLN A 165 -1.65 -5.69 1.16
C GLN A 165 -2.75 -4.66 1.47
N LEU A 166 -4.00 -4.94 1.09
CA LEU A 166 -5.15 -4.10 1.42
C LEU A 166 -5.41 -4.05 2.93
N GLU A 167 -5.35 -5.18 3.63
CA GLU A 167 -5.47 -5.24 5.08
C GLU A 167 -4.42 -4.36 5.76
N HIS A 168 -3.15 -4.48 5.33
CA HIS A 168 -2.06 -3.67 5.88
C HIS A 168 -2.23 -2.17 5.62
N GLN A 169 -2.75 -1.79 4.45
CA GLN A 169 -3.08 -0.41 4.15
C GLN A 169 -4.23 0.10 5.02
N LEU A 170 -5.28 -0.70 5.25
CA LEU A 170 -6.39 -0.32 6.13
C LEU A 170 -5.93 -0.12 7.57
N ASP A 171 -5.05 -0.99 8.08
CA ASP A 171 -4.45 -0.81 9.41
C ASP A 171 -3.67 0.50 9.50
N SER A 172 -2.86 0.82 8.48
CA SER A 172 -2.11 2.08 8.46
C SER A 172 -3.01 3.32 8.45
N VAL A 173 -4.13 3.28 7.70
CA VAL A 173 -5.10 4.38 7.64
C VAL A 173 -5.83 4.52 8.97
N SER A 174 -6.22 3.40 9.60
CA SER A 174 -6.84 3.38 10.92
C SER A 174 -5.91 4.02 11.97
N HIS A 175 -4.63 3.63 11.97
CA HIS A 175 -3.64 4.23 12.87
C HIS A 175 -3.45 5.72 12.63
N ALA A 176 -3.29 6.15 11.37
CA ALA A 176 -3.13 7.56 11.03
C ALA A 176 -4.37 8.39 11.42
N LEU A 177 -5.57 7.83 11.27
CA LEU A 177 -6.81 8.48 11.69
C LEU A 177 -6.87 8.61 13.22
N SER A 178 -6.51 7.56 13.94
CA SER A 178 -6.51 7.55 15.41
C SER A 178 -5.50 8.55 15.98
N ASP A 179 -4.28 8.59 15.43
CA ASP A 179 -3.26 9.57 15.79
C ASP A 179 -3.69 11.00 15.43
N GLY A 180 -4.31 11.18 14.26
CA GLY A 180 -4.89 12.44 13.83
C GLY A 180 -5.96 12.95 14.80
N MET A 181 -6.86 12.07 15.28
CA MET A 181 -7.89 12.43 16.27
C MET A 181 -7.28 12.83 17.61
N LEU A 182 -6.23 12.15 18.08
CA LEU A 182 -5.50 12.54 19.28
C LEU A 182 -4.89 13.94 19.13
N GLY A 183 -4.25 14.22 18.00
CA GLY A 183 -3.68 15.53 17.71
C GLY A 183 -4.74 16.65 17.63
N VAL A 184 -5.93 16.36 17.12
CA VAL A 184 -7.06 17.31 17.14
C VAL A 184 -7.53 17.56 18.58
N SER A 185 -7.63 16.52 19.41
CA SER A 185 -8.03 16.67 20.81
C SER A 185 -7.05 17.53 21.61
N GLU A 186 -5.74 17.35 21.39
CA GLU A 186 -4.71 18.17 22.04
C GLU A 186 -4.81 19.64 21.64
N ARG A 187 -5.00 19.92 20.34
CA ARG A 187 -5.20 21.28 19.84
C ARG A 187 -6.47 21.93 20.38
N LEU A 188 -7.55 21.17 20.56
CA LEU A 188 -8.78 21.66 21.18
C LEU A 188 -8.54 22.05 22.65
N HIS A 189 -7.76 21.26 23.39
CA HIS A 189 -7.37 21.63 24.75
C HIS A 189 -6.49 22.88 24.81
N GLU A 190 -5.55 23.04 23.88
CA GLU A 190 -4.72 24.23 23.83
C GLU A 190 -5.54 25.48 23.46
N LEU A 191 -6.48 25.35 22.53
CA LEU A 191 -7.45 26.41 22.21
C LEU A 191 -8.29 26.82 23.43
N ASP A 192 -8.80 25.86 24.20
CA ASP A 192 -9.56 26.13 25.42
C ASP A 192 -8.71 26.90 26.45
N HIS A 193 -7.46 26.49 26.65
CA HIS A 193 -6.52 27.21 27.51
C HIS A 193 -6.21 28.64 27.01
N GLN A 194 -6.05 28.82 25.70
CA GLN A 194 -5.87 30.15 25.12
C GLN A 194 -7.11 31.03 25.31
N LEU A 195 -8.31 30.47 25.18
CA LEU A 195 -9.56 31.18 25.44
C LEU A 195 -9.68 31.59 26.91
N GLN A 196 -9.36 30.71 27.86
CA GLN A 196 -9.34 31.05 29.29
C GLN A 196 -8.36 32.18 29.62
N ARG A 197 -7.17 32.17 28.99
CA ARG A 197 -6.17 33.23 29.16
C ARG A 197 -6.60 34.57 28.55
N THR A 198 -7.26 34.55 27.40
CA THR A 198 -7.77 35.78 26.78
C THR A 198 -8.93 36.35 27.58
N LEU A 199 -9.85 35.51 28.07
CA LEU A 199 -10.96 35.93 28.94
C LEU A 199 -10.47 36.55 30.25
N SER A 200 -9.51 35.93 30.94
CA SER A 200 -8.93 36.49 32.17
C SER A 200 -8.22 37.82 31.94
N ARG A 201 -7.52 38.00 30.80
CA ARG A 201 -6.97 39.31 30.42
C ARG A 201 -8.07 40.35 30.19
N ILE A 202 -9.17 39.98 29.54
CA ILE A 202 -10.30 40.87 29.31
C ILE A 202 -10.92 41.29 30.65
N GLU A 203 -11.08 40.37 31.60
CA GLU A 203 -11.54 40.70 32.96
C GLU A 203 -10.61 41.69 33.66
N GLN A 204 -9.29 41.45 33.62
CA GLN A 204 -8.30 42.36 34.22
C GLN A 204 -8.32 43.75 33.59
N LEU A 205 -8.42 43.83 32.26
CA LEU A 205 -8.56 45.10 31.55
C LEU A 205 -9.85 45.81 31.92
N THR A 206 -10.95 45.06 32.07
CA THR A 206 -12.25 45.60 32.45
C THR A 206 -12.22 46.16 33.86
N ASP A 207 -11.62 45.45 34.83
CA ASP A 207 -11.47 45.94 36.20
C ASP A 207 -10.53 47.16 36.28
N SER A 208 -9.45 47.15 35.50
CA SER A 208 -8.53 48.28 35.39
C SER A 208 -9.22 49.52 34.81
N ASN A 209 -10.03 49.35 33.75
CA ASN A 209 -10.84 50.44 33.19
C ASN A 209 -11.88 50.93 34.19
N LYS A 210 -12.51 50.05 34.96
CA LYS A 210 -13.46 50.42 36.02
C LYS A 210 -12.79 51.27 37.11
N LYS A 211 -11.60 50.88 37.56
CA LYS A 211 -10.78 51.67 38.51
C LYS A 211 -10.39 53.03 37.93
N ARG A 212 -9.90 53.05 36.69
CA ARG A 212 -9.50 54.29 36.00
C ARG A 212 -10.67 55.24 35.81
N SER A 213 -11.84 54.72 35.45
CA SER A 213 -13.07 55.49 35.31
C SER A 213 -13.51 56.10 36.66
N ARG A 214 -13.42 55.35 37.77
CA ARG A 214 -13.68 55.89 39.12
C ARG A 214 -12.71 57.01 39.49
N ASN A 215 -11.42 56.83 39.23
CA ASN A 215 -10.40 57.86 39.52
C ASN A 215 -10.66 59.13 38.70
N LEU A 216 -11.02 58.99 37.41
CA LEU A 216 -11.40 60.11 36.56
C LEU A 216 -12.64 60.83 37.11
N MET A 217 -13.68 60.10 37.50
CA MET A 217 -14.86 60.69 38.12
C MET A 217 -14.53 61.44 39.43
N GLN A 218 -13.60 60.93 40.23
CA GLN A 218 -13.15 61.61 41.43
C GLN A 218 -12.34 62.88 41.11
N ALA A 219 -11.44 62.82 40.13
CA ALA A 219 -10.68 63.98 39.68
C ALA A 219 -11.59 65.07 39.08
N LEU A 220 -12.62 64.67 38.32
CA LEU A 220 -13.63 65.59 37.79
C LEU A 220 -14.41 66.27 38.92
N ARG A 221 -14.82 65.53 39.96
CA ARG A 221 -15.45 66.12 41.15
C ARG A 221 -14.52 67.10 41.87
N GLN A 222 -13.27 66.72 42.10
CA GLN A 222 -12.29 67.61 42.73
C GLN A 222 -12.02 68.87 41.91
N SER A 223 -11.96 68.74 40.57
CA SER A 223 -11.83 69.90 39.68
C SER A 223 -13.07 70.79 39.75
N GLN A 224 -14.27 70.20 39.83
CA GLN A 224 -15.52 70.95 39.98
C GLN A 224 -15.54 71.70 41.31
N ASP A 225 -15.18 71.04 42.42
CA ASP A 225 -15.08 71.68 43.74
C ASP A 225 -14.03 72.80 43.76
N GLY A 226 -12.90 72.59 43.10
CA GLY A 226 -11.85 73.60 42.95
C GLY A 226 -12.29 74.81 42.14
N ILE A 227 -13.08 74.60 41.08
CA ILE A 227 -13.69 75.69 40.29
C ILE A 227 -14.65 76.49 41.18
N VAL A 228 -15.50 75.82 41.97
CA VAL A 228 -16.42 76.50 42.90
C VAL A 228 -15.64 77.30 43.96
N GLN A 229 -14.54 76.77 44.48
CA GLN A 229 -13.68 77.50 45.42
C GLN A 229 -13.00 78.73 44.78
N LEU A 230 -12.51 78.60 43.54
CA LEU A 230 -11.96 79.72 42.77
C LEU A 230 -13.03 80.79 42.52
N GLU A 231 -14.23 80.39 42.12
CA GLU A 231 -15.38 81.28 41.95
C GLU A 231 -15.66 82.05 43.24
N ASN A 232 -15.73 81.35 44.38
CA ASN A 232 -15.95 81.96 45.70
C ASN A 232 -14.80 82.86 46.17
N SER A 233 -13.57 82.63 45.71
CA SER A 233 -12.40 83.42 46.10
C SER A 233 -12.20 84.67 45.22
N ILE A 234 -12.59 84.58 43.95
CA ILE A 234 -12.49 85.67 42.98
C ILE A 234 -13.66 86.66 43.13
N ALA A 235 -14.87 86.16 43.41
CA ALA A 235 -16.06 86.98 43.62
C ALA A 235 -15.85 88.16 44.60
N PRO A 236 -15.26 87.98 45.81
CA PRO A 236 -15.02 89.09 46.73
C PRO A 236 -13.90 90.03 46.25
N VAL A 237 -12.84 89.52 45.61
CA VAL A 237 -11.69 90.34 45.15
C VAL A 237 -12.08 91.29 44.02
N ILE A 238 -12.97 90.86 43.12
CA ILE A 238 -13.54 91.74 42.07
C ILE A 238 -14.40 92.83 42.71
N ASN A 239 -15.17 92.48 43.74
CA ASN A 239 -16.05 93.42 44.43
C ASN A 239 -15.28 94.49 45.22
N ASP A 240 -14.20 94.08 45.89
CA ASP A 240 -13.37 94.93 46.76
C ASP A 240 -12.54 95.94 45.95
N LYS A 241 -11.95 95.53 44.82
CA LYS A 241 -11.25 96.45 43.91
C LYS A 241 -12.21 97.47 43.26
N GLY A 242 -13.45 97.07 42.98
CA GLY A 242 -14.47 97.98 42.46
C GLY A 242 -14.85 99.06 43.47
N GLN A 243 -15.01 98.68 44.75
CA GLN A 243 -15.33 99.60 45.83
C GLN A 243 -14.20 100.59 46.15
N HIS A 244 -12.94 100.11 46.15
CA HIS A 244 -11.79 100.95 46.45
C HIS A 244 -11.56 102.04 45.39
N LEU A 245 -11.83 101.74 44.11
CA LEU A 245 -11.69 102.73 43.02
C LEU A 245 -12.76 103.84 43.12
N LEU A 246 -13.98 103.48 43.52
CA LEU A 246 -15.07 104.43 43.71
C LEU A 246 -14.79 105.40 44.86
N GLN A 247 -14.28 104.89 45.99
CA GLN A 247 -13.89 105.72 47.13
C GLN A 247 -12.75 106.70 46.80
N ASP A 248 -11.78 106.27 46.00
CA ASP A 248 -10.63 107.10 45.63
C ASP A 248 -11.03 108.25 44.68
N ILE A 249 -12.02 108.01 43.81
CA ILE A 249 -12.62 109.04 42.96
C ILE A 249 -13.42 110.04 43.80
N GLU A 250 -14.22 109.55 44.75
CA GLU A 250 -15.04 110.37 45.63
C GLU A 250 -14.17 111.29 46.51
N HIS A 251 -13.06 110.75 47.05
CA HIS A 251 -12.10 111.52 47.83
C HIS A 251 -11.41 112.62 47.01
N LYS A 252 -10.97 112.32 45.78
CA LYS A 252 -10.35 113.31 44.89
C LYS A 252 -11.31 114.41 44.44
N LEU A 253 -12.58 114.07 44.22
CA LEU A 253 -13.63 115.05 43.93
C LEU A 253 -13.91 115.96 45.13
N GLY A 254 -13.92 115.42 46.35
CA GLY A 254 -14.05 116.20 47.58
C GLY A 254 -12.92 117.21 47.76
N MET A 255 -11.67 116.81 47.55
CA MET A 255 -10.53 117.74 47.66
C MET A 255 -10.56 118.87 46.62
N LEU A 256 -11.09 118.61 45.42
CA LEU A 256 -11.24 119.65 44.38
C LEU A 256 -12.35 120.66 44.73
N LEU A 257 -13.41 120.20 45.37
CA LEU A 257 -14.48 121.08 45.86
C LEU A 257 -14.00 122.02 46.96
N ASP A 258 -13.23 121.51 47.93
CA ASP A 258 -12.67 122.34 49.02
C ASP A 258 -11.67 123.39 48.52
N LEU A 259 -10.92 123.09 47.46
CA LEU A 259 -9.99 124.04 46.83
C LEU A 259 -10.71 125.18 46.08
N LEU A 260 -11.91 124.94 45.57
CA LEU A 260 -12.73 125.96 44.90
C LEU A 260 -13.46 126.89 45.90
N ASP A 261 -13.75 126.41 47.11
CA ASP A 261 -14.43 127.20 48.16
C ASP A 261 -13.47 128.18 48.89
N ILE A 262 -12.17 127.90 48.88
CA ILE A 262 -11.14 128.74 49.52
C ILE A 262 -10.77 129.96 48.66
N ASP A 263 -10.84 129.85 47.33
CA ASP A 263 -10.52 130.98 46.42
C ASP A 263 -11.70 131.96 46.22
N SER A 264 -12.90 131.62 46.68
CA SER A 264 -14.10 132.46 46.52
C SER A 264 -14.42 133.36 47.73
N SER A 265 -13.63 133.28 48.83
CA SER A 265 -13.92 133.98 50.09
C SER A 265 -12.90 135.05 50.54
N ASN A 266 -11.86 135.37 49.75
CA ASN A 266 -10.88 136.44 50.05
C ASN A 266 -10.92 137.66 49.12
N GLY A 267 -12.14 138.13 48.80
CA GLY A 267 -12.40 139.42 48.16
C GLY A 267 -13.34 140.31 48.96
N ASN A 268 -12.90 140.87 50.10
CA ASN A 268 -13.40 142.13 50.69
C ASN A 268 -12.66 142.52 52.00
N GLY A 269 -12.01 143.69 52.02
CA GLY A 269 -11.72 144.46 53.25
C GLY A 269 -10.25 144.61 53.65
N HIS A 270 -9.77 145.87 53.60
CA HIS A 270 -8.62 146.51 54.28
C HIS A 270 -7.32 145.74 54.55
#